data_AF-R0L334-F1
#
_entry.id   AF-R0L334-F1
#
_cell.length_a   1.000
_cell.length_b   1.000
_cell.length_c   1.000
_cell.angle_alpha   90.00
_cell.angle_beta   90.00
_cell.angle_gamma   90.00
#
_symmetry.space_group_name_H-M   'P 1'
#
loop_
_entity.id
_entity.type
_entity.pdbx_description
1 polymer ?
#
loop_
_entity_poly.entity_id
_entity_poly.type
_entity_poly.pdbx_seq_one_letter_code
_entity_poly.pdbx_strand_id
1 'polypeptide(L)' 'QAYVVLGQFLVLKKDEELFREWLRDACGANAKQSRDCSGCLREWCDAFL' A
#
# COMPACT_ATOMS: atom_id res chain seq x y z
N GLN A 1 -2.30 -6.03 -11.56
CA GLN A 1 -1.76 -4.78 -12.15
C GLN A 1 -1.32 -3.87 -11.00
N ALA A 2 -0.07 -3.40 -10.97
CA ALA A 2 0.46 -2.63 -9.82
C ALA A 2 -0.26 -1.28 -9.60
N TYR A 3 -0.72 -0.63 -10.68
CA TYR A 3 -1.46 0.64 -10.60
C TYR A 3 -2.79 0.53 -9.85
N VAL A 4 -3.41 -0.66 -9.77
CA VAL A 4 -4.65 -0.86 -8.99
C VAL A 4 -4.37 -0.77 -7.49
N VAL A 5 -3.25 -1.36 -7.06
CA VAL A 5 -2.82 -1.34 -5.66
C VAL A 5 -2.38 0.07 -5.26
N LEU A 6 -1.67 0.77 -6.16
CA LEU A 6 -1.37 2.19 -6.00
C LEU A 6 -2.65 3.03 -5.92
N GLY A 7 -3.64 2.78 -6.79
CA GLY A 7 -4.94 3.45 -6.74
C GLY A 7 -5.62 3.28 -5.39
N GLN A 8 -5.63 2.05 -4.85
CA GLN A 8 -6.15 1.79 -3.51
C GLN A 8 -5.39 2.55 -2.42
N PHE A 9 -4.06 2.60 -2.50
CA PHE A 9 -3.23 3.35 -1.56
C PHE A 9 -3.57 4.87 -1.58
N LEU A 10 -3.84 5.42 -2.77
CA LEU A 10 -4.24 6.82 -2.92
C LEU A 10 -5.67 7.09 -2.42
N VAL A 11 -6.61 6.17 -2.63
CA VAL A 11 -7.99 6.26 -2.07
C VAL A 11 -7.96 6.32 -0.54
N LEU A 12 -7.06 5.54 0.07
CA LEU A 12 -6.80 5.57 1.51
C LEU A 12 -5.93 6.75 1.95
N LYS A 13 -5.76 7.79 1.10
CA LYS A 13 -4.99 9.00 1.39
C LYS A 13 -3.54 8.73 1.82
N LYS A 14 -2.93 7.67 1.29
CA LYS A 14 -1.58 7.20 1.65
C LYS A 14 -1.44 6.79 3.14
N ASP A 15 -2.55 6.51 3.82
CA ASP A 15 -2.55 6.00 5.19
C ASP A 15 -2.01 4.57 5.21
N GLU A 16 -0.82 4.39 5.79
CA GLU A 16 -0.14 3.09 5.80
C GLU A 16 -0.84 2.07 6.70
N GLU A 17 -1.49 2.50 7.77
CA GLU A 17 -2.14 1.58 8.69
C GLU A 17 -3.35 0.97 8.02
N LEU A 18 -4.25 1.83 7.51
CA LEU A 18 -5.43 1.41 6.75
C LEU A 18 -5.06 0.57 5.52
N PHE A 19 -3.99 0.94 4.81
CA PHE A 19 -3.55 0.18 3.65
C PHE A 19 -3.01 -1.20 4.02
N ARG A 20 -2.25 -1.32 5.11
CA ARG A 20 -1.73 -2.61 5.58
C ARG A 20 -2.83 -3.53 6.08
N GLU A 21 -3.85 -2.97 6.74
CA GLU A 21 -5.05 -3.71 7.12
C GLU A 21 -5.81 -4.21 5.89
N TRP A 22 -6.05 -3.32 4.92
CA TRP A 22 -6.68 -3.69 3.66
C TRP A 22 -5.89 -4.79 2.92
N LEU A 23 -4.56 -4.69 2.86
CA LEU A 23 -3.72 -5.68 2.17
C LEU A 23 -3.77 -7.05 2.87
N ARG A 24 -3.81 -7.04 4.21
CA ARG A 24 -4.01 -8.26 5.00
C ARG A 24 -5.38 -8.87 4.72
N ASP A 25 -6.44 -8.08 4.68
CA ASP A 25 -7.80 -8.57 4.51
C ASP A 25 -8.08 -9.02 3.06
N ALA A 26 -7.44 -8.38 2.07
CA ALA A 26 -7.61 -8.69 0.66
C ALA A 26 -6.85 -9.96 0.20
N CYS A 27 -5.65 -10.22 0.74
CA CYS A 27 -4.82 -11.33 0.28
C CYS A 27 -4.04 -12.09 1.37
N GLY A 28 -4.30 -11.82 2.65
CA GLY A 28 -3.63 -12.49 3.77
C GLY A 28 -2.19 -12.03 3.99
N ALA A 29 -1.82 -10.83 3.53
CA ALA A 29 -0.46 -10.32 3.68
C ALA A 29 -0.03 -10.25 5.15
N ASN A 30 1.15 -10.79 5.46
CA ASN A 30 1.73 -10.70 6.79
C ASN A 30 2.34 -9.32 7.05
N ALA A 31 2.73 -9.06 8.30
CA ALA A 31 3.26 -7.76 8.72
C ALA A 31 4.49 -7.28 7.93
N LYS A 32 5.36 -8.19 7.49
CA LYS A 32 6.53 -7.85 6.68
C LYS A 32 6.10 -7.46 5.27
N GLN A 33 5.28 -8.30 4.63
CA GLN A 33 4.79 -8.07 3.26
C GLN A 33 4.01 -6.76 3.14
N SER A 34 3.14 -6.47 4.11
CA SER A 34 2.34 -5.24 4.11
C SER A 34 3.19 -4.00 4.36
N ARG A 35 4.21 -4.08 5.21
CA ARG A 35 5.20 -3.01 5.43
C ARG A 35 6.05 -2.74 4.19
N ASP A 36 6.60 -3.77 3.58
CA ASP A 36 7.46 -3.65 2.39
C ASP A 36 6.65 -3.07 1.21
N CYS A 37 5.40 -3.52 1.03
CA CYS A 37 4.51 -3.03 -0.02
C CYS A 37 4.10 -1.56 0.20
N SER A 38 3.65 -1.20 1.40
CA SER A 38 3.26 0.18 1.71
C SER A 38 4.45 1.14 1.57
N GLY A 39 5.64 0.71 2.01
CA GLY A 39 6.86 1.52 1.94
C GLY A 39 7.28 1.82 0.51
N CYS A 40 7.31 0.81 -0.36
CA CYS A 40 7.63 1.01 -1.77
C CYS A 40 6.63 1.94 -2.48
N LEU A 41 5.34 1.82 -2.17
CA LEU A 41 4.31 2.72 -2.74
C LEU A 41 4.45 4.15 -2.23
N ARG A 42 4.85 4.34 -0.97
CA ARG A 42 5.15 5.66 -0.41
C ARG A 42 6.35 6.29 -1.10
N GLU A 43 7.48 5.60 -1.15
CA GLU A 43 8.69 6.08 -1.82
C GLU A 43 8.43 6.44 -3.30
N TRP A 44 7.65 5.61 -3.99
CA TRP A 44 7.25 5.88 -5.35
C TRP A 44 6.38 7.14 -5.46
N CYS A 45 5.41 7.32 -4.56
CA CYS A 45 4.60 8.54 -4.52
C CYS A 45 5.49 9.76 -4.25
N ASP A 46 6.42 9.69 -3.30
CA ASP A 46 7.28 10.82 -2.95
C ASP A 46 8.24 11.21 -4.10
N ALA A 47 8.64 10.24 -4.94
CA ALA A 47 9.52 10.48 -6.08
C ALA A 47 8.80 10.93 -7.36
N PHE A 48 7.54 10.53 -7.57
CA PHE A 48 6.87 10.64 -8.87
C PHE A 48 5.48 11.30 -8.84
N LEU A 49 4.92 11.63 -7.68
CA LEU A 49 3.57 12.20 -7.53
C LEU A 49 3.53 13.45 -6.64
#